data_AF-A0A1F5Z0V3-F1
#
_entry.id   AF-A0A1F5Z0V3-F1
#
_cell.length_a   1.000
_cell.length_b   1.000
_cell.length_c   1.000
_cell.angle_alpha   90.00
_cell.angle_beta   90.00
_cell.angle_gamma   90.00
#
_symmetry.space_group_name_H-M   'P 1'
#
loop_
_entity.id
_entity.type
_entity.pdbx_description
1 polymer ?
#
loop_
_entity_poly.entity_id
_entity_poly.type
_entity_poly.pdbx_seq_one_letter_code
_entity_poly.pdbx_strand_id
1 'polypeptide(L)'
;MFKLNPATGKVVNLGKPIMSPRLKGLAFGKDGKLYGVAGALPGYAHLFTYDPSTGGYNDLGNPRFPLHAPEISGELPWRGFQIGTVAASEKGTYIVLGEEESLSQLMVFPVQ
;
A
#
# COMPACT_ATOMS: atom_id res chain seq x y z
N MET A 1 7.17 6.95 -9.89
CA MET A 1 6.11 6.13 -10.52
C MET A 1 5.94 6.60 -11.95
N PHE A 2 5.62 5.71 -12.89
CA PHE A 2 5.40 6.07 -14.29
C PHE A 2 4.02 5.59 -14.73
N LYS A 3 3.38 6.37 -15.61
CA LYS A 3 2.16 5.98 -16.32
C LYS A 3 2.48 5.77 -17.79
N LEU A 4 2.17 4.59 -18.30
CA LEU A 4 2.26 4.23 -19.72
C LEU A 4 0.87 4.32 -20.35
N ASN A 5 0.75 5.04 -21.46
CA ASN A 5 -0.37 4.86 -22.37
C ASN A 5 0.00 3.77 -23.38
N PRO A 6 -0.60 2.57 -23.32
CA PRO A 6 -0.19 1.45 -24.17
C PRO A 6 -0.55 1.64 -25.64
N ALA A 7 -1.56 2.45 -25.97
CA ALA A 7 -1.97 2.70 -27.35
C ALA A 7 -0.99 3.62 -28.11
N THR A 8 -0.29 4.50 -27.38
CA THR A 8 0.60 5.53 -27.98
C THR A 8 2.07 5.35 -27.60
N GLY A 9 2.37 4.49 -26.63
CA GLY A 9 3.70 4.36 -26.04
C GLY A 9 4.13 5.55 -25.17
N LYS A 10 3.28 6.57 -24.99
CA LYS A 10 3.62 7.76 -24.19
C LYS A 10 3.80 7.38 -22.72
N VAL A 11 4.94 7.74 -22.15
CA VAL A 11 5.26 7.57 -20.73
C VAL A 11 5.29 8.93 -20.03
N VAL A 12 4.66 9.02 -18.86
CA VAL A 12 4.69 10.21 -17.99
C VAL A 12 5.29 9.83 -16.65
N ASN A 13 6.27 10.61 -16.18
CA ASN A 13 6.78 10.52 -14.81
C ASN A 13 5.79 11.18 -13.86
N LEU A 14 5.30 10.40 -12.90
CA LEU A 14 4.34 10.85 -11.88
C LEU A 14 5.03 11.27 -10.58
N GLY A 15 6.36 11.31 -10.51
CA GLY A 15 7.09 11.67 -9.30
C GLY A 15 7.10 10.57 -8.24
N LYS A 16 7.27 10.96 -6.98
CA LYS A 16 7.38 10.06 -5.82
C LYS A 16 6.13 10.19 -4.95
N PRO A 17 5.52 9.08 -4.51
CA PRO A 17 4.40 9.11 -3.59
C PRO A 17 4.80 9.59 -2.19
N ILE A 18 6.03 9.24 -1.77
CA ILE A 18 6.60 9.58 -0.46
C ILE A 18 8.10 9.87 -0.59
N MET A 19 8.67 10.57 0.39
CA MET A 19 10.10 10.86 0.49
C MET A 19 10.90 9.69 1.09
N SER A 20 10.68 8.48 0.58
CA SER A 20 11.37 7.25 0.98
C SER A 20 11.78 6.41 -0.23
N PRO A 21 12.80 5.55 -0.12
CA PRO A 21 13.23 4.66 -1.20
C PRO A 21 12.27 3.49 -1.40
N ARG A 22 12.42 2.80 -2.54
CA ARG A 22 11.69 1.60 -2.97
C ARG A 22 10.18 1.82 -3.16
N LEU A 23 9.69 1.33 -4.29
CA LEU A 23 8.28 1.13 -4.60
C LEU A 23 8.13 -0.36 -4.85
N LYS A 24 7.27 -1.05 -4.11
CA LYS A 24 7.24 -2.53 -4.14
C LYS A 24 5.98 -3.05 -4.82
N GLY A 25 4.82 -2.94 -4.16
CA GLY A 25 3.53 -3.35 -4.72
C GLY A 25 2.62 -2.19 -5.08
N LEU A 26 1.75 -2.41 -6.08
CA LEU A 26 0.72 -1.50 -6.54
C LEU A 26 -0.55 -2.28 -6.89
N ALA A 27 -1.72 -1.79 -6.47
CA ALA A 27 -3.02 -2.37 -6.86
C ALA A 27 -4.11 -1.29 -6.92
N PHE A 28 -5.05 -1.43 -7.85
CA PHE A 28 -6.21 -0.53 -7.92
C PHE A 28 -7.29 -0.98 -6.93
N GLY A 29 -7.81 -0.03 -6.15
CA GLY A 29 -9.02 -0.22 -5.36
C GLY A 29 -10.28 0.03 -6.18
N LYS A 30 -11.45 -0.34 -5.63
CA LYS A 30 -12.76 -0.10 -6.26
C LYS A 30 -13.09 1.39 -6.45
N ASP A 31 -12.44 2.26 -5.69
CA ASP A 31 -12.59 3.72 -5.76
C ASP A 31 -11.80 4.35 -6.92
N GLY A 32 -11.12 3.52 -7.73
CA GLY A 32 -10.32 3.94 -8.87
C GLY A 32 -8.95 4.49 -8.50
N LYS A 33 -8.60 4.55 -7.20
CA LYS A 33 -7.26 4.97 -6.76
C LYS A 33 -6.29 3.80 -6.84
N LEU A 34 -5.03 4.14 -7.11
CA LEU A 34 -3.92 3.20 -7.02
C LEU A 34 -3.37 3.21 -5.61
N TYR A 35 -3.45 2.08 -4.92
CA TYR A 35 -2.82 1.85 -3.64
C TYR A 35 -1.44 1.26 -3.85
N GLY A 36 -0.49 1.64 -3.00
CA GLY A 36 0.85 1.10 -3.07
C GLY A 36 1.63 1.22 -1.78
N VAL A 37 2.73 0.50 -1.72
CA VAL A 37 3.67 0.58 -0.60
C VAL A 37 5.03 1.05 -1.05
N ALA A 38 5.62 1.92 -0.24
CA ALA A 38 6.97 2.42 -0.42
C ALA A 38 7.69 2.48 0.93
N GLY A 39 9.02 2.52 0.90
CA GLY A 39 9.85 2.40 2.09
C GLY A 39 10.74 1.16 2.06
N ALA A 40 11.80 1.20 2.87
CA ALA A 40 12.78 0.15 3.02
C ALA A 40 13.47 0.26 4.38
N LEU A 41 14.25 -0.77 4.74
CA LEU A 41 15.13 -0.73 5.90
C LEU A 41 16.03 0.52 5.90
N PRO A 42 16.30 1.11 7.07
CA PRO A 42 15.85 0.69 8.41
C PRO A 42 14.46 1.20 8.82
N GLY A 43 13.75 1.93 7.93
CA GLY A 43 12.45 2.52 8.21
C GLY A 43 11.27 1.57 7.97
N TYR A 44 10.08 2.01 8.40
CA TYR A 44 8.82 1.29 8.15
C TYR A 44 8.32 1.52 6.73
N ALA A 45 7.57 0.56 6.18
CA ALA A 45 6.79 0.75 4.98
C ALA A 45 5.64 1.74 5.24
N HIS A 46 5.31 2.50 4.20
CA HIS A 46 4.17 3.41 4.14
C HIS A 46 3.20 2.93 3.08
N LEU A 47 1.91 2.92 3.41
CA LEU A 47 0.84 2.81 2.43
C LEU A 47 0.56 4.21 1.89
N PHE A 48 0.38 4.31 0.58
CA PHE A 48 -0.03 5.55 -0.06
C PHE A 48 -1.15 5.28 -1.06
N THR A 49 -1.84 6.34 -1.45
CA THR A 49 -2.75 6.32 -2.61
C THR A 49 -2.30 7.33 -3.66
N TYR A 50 -2.61 7.03 -4.91
CA TYR A 50 -2.54 7.94 -6.04
C TYR A 50 -3.91 7.98 -6.71
N ASP A 51 -4.46 9.17 -6.89
CA ASP A 51 -5.71 9.39 -7.61
C ASP A 51 -5.39 9.75 -9.08
N PRO A 52 -5.69 8.87 -10.05
CA PRO A 52 -5.41 9.15 -11.46
C PRO A 52 -6.23 10.30 -12.05
N SER A 53 -7.38 10.66 -11.44
CA SER A 53 -8.27 11.71 -11.92
C SER A 53 -7.75 13.10 -11.59
N THR A 54 -7.15 13.26 -10.41
CA THR A 54 -6.57 14.53 -9.94
C THR A 54 -5.06 14.60 -10.09
N GLY A 55 -4.39 13.45 -10.21
CA GLY A 55 -2.94 13.33 -10.24
C GLY A 55 -2.26 13.48 -8.87
N GLY A 56 -3.04 13.48 -7.77
CA GLY A 56 -2.53 13.69 -6.41
C GLY A 56 -2.14 12.40 -5.69
N TYR A 57 -1.15 12.51 -4.81
CA TYR A 57 -0.80 11.45 -3.84
C TYR A 57 -1.33 11.78 -2.45
N ASN A 58 -1.60 10.74 -1.68
CA ASN A 58 -1.82 10.85 -0.24
C ASN A 58 -0.99 9.78 0.48
N ASP A 59 -0.12 10.19 1.39
CA ASP A 59 0.62 9.28 2.28
C ASP A 59 -0.27 8.91 3.47
N LEU A 60 -0.68 7.64 3.52
CA LEU A 60 -1.51 7.11 4.61
C LEU A 60 -0.65 6.68 5.81
N GLY A 61 0.67 6.82 5.72
CA GLY A 61 1.62 6.48 6.75
C GLY A 61 1.82 4.98 6.92
N ASN A 62 2.31 4.59 8.09
CA ASN A 62 2.55 3.18 8.40
C ASN A 62 1.21 2.45 8.52
N PRO A 63 1.01 1.33 7.80
CA PRO A 63 -0.19 0.53 7.95
C PRO A 63 -0.30 0.04 9.40
N ARG A 64 -1.40 0.38 10.09
CA ARG A 64 -1.64 -0.04 11.47
C ARG A 64 -2.89 -0.90 11.54
N PHE A 65 -2.79 -2.04 12.21
CA PHE A 65 -3.91 -2.96 12.40
C PHE A 65 -3.98 -3.42 13.85
N PRO A 66 -5.18 -3.61 14.40
CA PRO A 66 -5.32 -4.32 15.66
C PRO A 66 -4.87 -5.77 15.47
N LEU A 67 -3.95 -6.23 16.31
CA LEU A 67 -3.60 -7.64 16.38
C LEU A 67 -4.81 -8.41 16.94
N HIS A 68 -5.40 -9.31 16.15
CA HIS A 68 -6.46 -10.20 16.60
C HIS A 68 -5.85 -11.51 17.13
N ALA A 69 -5.39 -11.49 18.37
CA ALA A 69 -4.85 -12.65 19.07
C ALA A 69 -5.63 -12.86 20.38
N PRO A 70 -6.70 -13.68 20.38
CA PRO A 70 -7.57 -13.89 21.56
C PRO A 70 -6.83 -14.33 22.83
N GLU A 71 -5.70 -15.01 22.65
CA GLU A 71 -4.78 -15.47 23.69
C GLU A 71 -3.89 -14.37 24.28
N ILE A 72 -3.82 -13.19 23.64
CA ILE A 72 -3.07 -12.03 24.10
C ILE A 72 -4.07 -11.00 24.62
N SER A 73 -3.97 -10.65 25.91
CA SER A 73 -4.85 -9.65 26.50
C SER A 73 -4.59 -8.26 25.92
N GLY A 74 -5.61 -7.67 25.28
CA GLY A 74 -5.63 -6.28 24.84
C GLY A 74 -5.39 -6.07 23.34
N GLU A 75 -5.83 -4.91 22.83
CA GLU A 75 -5.55 -4.50 21.45
C GLU A 75 -4.12 -3.98 21.34
N LEU A 76 -3.22 -4.78 20.77
CA LEU A 76 -1.88 -4.32 20.41
C LEU A 76 -1.91 -3.79 18.96
N PRO A 77 -1.71 -2.47 18.74
CA PRO A 77 -1.62 -1.94 17.39
C PRO A 77 -0.32 -2.39 16.75
N TRP A 78 -0.42 -3.30 15.77
CA TRP A 78 0.70 -3.73 14.97
C TRP A 78 0.94 -2.76 13.82
N ARG A 79 2.20 -2.47 13.52
CA ARG A 79 2.59 -1.61 12.40
C ARG A 79 3.33 -2.42 11.37
N GLY A 80 2.93 -2.32 10.10
CA GLY A 80 3.64 -3.00 9.02
C GLY A 80 5.07 -2.49 8.89
N PHE A 81 6.05 -3.32 9.24
CA PHE A 81 7.45 -2.95 9.18
C PHE A 81 7.98 -2.96 7.75
N GLN A 82 7.95 -4.11 7.08
CA GLN A 82 8.23 -4.24 5.65
C GLN A 82 7.04 -4.90 4.98
N ILE A 83 6.79 -4.52 3.72
CA ILE A 83 5.71 -5.07 2.90
C ILE A 83 6.26 -5.22 1.49
N GLY A 84 6.27 -6.44 0.97
CA GLY A 84 6.75 -6.76 -0.37
C GLY A 84 5.67 -6.65 -1.43
N THR A 85 4.46 -7.08 -1.07
CA THR A 85 3.36 -7.27 -2.01
C THR A 85 2.10 -6.51 -1.61
N VAL A 86 1.37 -6.05 -2.63
CA VAL A 86 0.06 -5.39 -2.53
C VAL A 86 -0.87 -6.04 -3.54
N ALA A 87 -2.06 -6.47 -3.10
CA ALA A 87 -3.10 -7.02 -3.96
C ALA A 87 -4.46 -6.41 -3.61
N ALA A 88 -5.38 -6.35 -4.57
CA ALA A 88 -6.77 -6.00 -4.31
C ALA A 88 -7.62 -7.27 -4.19
N SER A 89 -8.67 -7.24 -3.37
CA SER A 89 -9.73 -8.26 -3.43
C SER A 89 -10.41 -8.26 -4.79
N GLU A 90 -11.11 -9.34 -5.14
CA GLU A 90 -11.81 -9.47 -6.43
C GLU A 90 -12.74 -8.28 -6.72
N LYS A 91 -13.45 -7.78 -5.71
CA LYS A 91 -14.34 -6.62 -5.82
C LYS A 91 -13.63 -5.28 -5.60
N GLY A 92 -12.32 -5.27 -5.36
CA GLY A 92 -11.53 -4.09 -5.04
C GLY A 92 -11.91 -3.41 -3.72
N THR A 93 -12.71 -4.06 -2.87
CA THR A 93 -13.19 -3.53 -1.57
C THR A 93 -12.10 -3.55 -0.51
N TYR A 94 -11.07 -4.36 -0.69
CA TYR A 94 -9.96 -4.50 0.24
C TYR A 94 -8.64 -4.47 -0.53
N ILE A 95 -7.63 -3.85 0.08
CA ILE A 95 -6.22 -3.99 -0.29
C ILE A 95 -5.56 -4.91 0.74
N VAL A 96 -4.94 -5.98 0.26
CA VAL A 96 -4.20 -6.96 1.07
C VAL A 96 -2.71 -6.71 0.89
N LEU A 97 -1.99 -6.67 2.01
CA LEU A 97 -0.56 -6.34 2.08
C LEU A 97 0.19 -7.47 2.81
N GLY A 98 1.40 -7.84 2.37
CA GLY A 98 2.17 -8.90 3.02
C GLY A 98 3.55 -9.20 2.43
N GLU A 99 3.92 -10.50 2.44
CA GLU A 99 5.17 -11.14 1.96
C GLU A 99 6.43 -10.86 2.81
N GLU A 100 6.73 -9.60 3.10
CA GLU A 100 7.93 -9.19 3.88
C GLU A 100 7.59 -8.75 5.31
N GLU A 101 6.36 -9.02 5.73
CA GLU A 101 5.86 -8.61 7.04
C GLU A 101 6.56 -9.43 8.15
N SER A 102 6.98 -8.75 9.23
CA SER A 102 7.87 -9.34 10.23
C SER A 102 7.23 -10.40 11.13
N LEU A 103 5.90 -10.46 11.19
CA LEU A 103 5.15 -11.48 11.91
C LEU A 103 4.46 -12.48 10.98
N SER A 104 4.77 -12.48 9.68
CA SER A 104 4.12 -13.35 8.70
C SER A 104 2.59 -13.19 8.66
N GLN A 105 2.10 -11.99 8.92
CA GLN A 105 0.66 -11.69 8.88
C GLN A 105 0.28 -10.97 7.59
N LEU A 106 -0.91 -11.29 7.08
CA LEU A 106 -1.56 -10.48 6.06
C LEU A 106 -2.27 -9.31 6.71
N MET A 107 -2.10 -8.15 6.10
CA MET A 107 -2.75 -6.91 6.49
C MET A 107 -3.85 -6.58 5.51
N VAL A 108 -5.03 -6.18 6.00
CA VAL A 108 -6.22 -5.94 5.17
C VAL A 108 -6.72 -4.52 5.38
N PHE A 109 -6.59 -3.69 4.36
CA PHE A 109 -7.01 -2.29 4.36
C PHE A 109 -8.34 -2.12 3.58
N PRO A 110 -9.41 -1.59 4.20
CA PRO A 110 -10.67 -1.36 3.50
C PRO A 110 -10.58 -0.16 2.55
N VAL A 111 -11.07 -0.35 1.33
CA VAL A 111 -11.25 0.72 0.35
C VAL A 111 -12.60 1.39 0.58
N GLN A 112 -12.59 2.70 0.78
CA GLN A 112 -13.80 3.51 0.99
C GLN A 112 -14.70 3.49 -0.26
#